data_AF-A0A822CCI8-F1
#
_entry.id   AF-A0A822CCI8-F1
#
_cell.length_a   1.000
_cell.length_b   1.000
_cell.length_c   1.000
_cell.angle_alpha   90.00
_cell.angle_beta   90.00
_cell.angle_gamma   90.00
#
_symmetry.space_group_name_H-M   'P 1'
#
loop_
_entity.id
_entity.type
_entity.pdbx_description
1 polymer ?
#
loop_
_entity_poly.entity_id
_entity_poly.type
_entity_poly.pdbx_seq_one_letter_code
_entity_poly.pdbx_strand_id
1 'polypeptide(L)'
;MVVIQDNDDENVAINLVNELCDVLRQSFDQKAKGIIEQCVENEQVRLNRYSIMKELDDEVYEATDDWLLHYVLHPNEAIIERFDERWGEVETKTQQRLKIIMNSHLEIIAEFFHTIEAMKNVFTLKCGDSLTFVNDLFEPASRDVNPNLLDKKLCMATLIYQYFSEESMSTHIQLRNGSIYVIQSKWQEILNSMPKLTNQMKDTFNLMKSTFETYNITYIGFFLDKIINQKRKIKKVFQSDIIDFAENSCRSTREQLLIQTLGCQAQCPGCKRLCDIDHRLHNATPVGQGENRHRCQSGHQIQALGGVRYAKGNELIIVSCEQMKDEEFSIADQNSSPICWKDFKNIHLDWDFAESNLKRHQIDVSTYIWNRI
;
A
#
# COMPACT_ATOMS: atom_id res chain seq x y z
N MET A 1 -43.73 26.01 17.00
CA MET A 1 -42.78 25.68 18.08
C MET A 1 -41.40 26.08 17.59
N VAL A 2 -40.75 27.05 18.24
CA VAL A 2 -39.40 27.51 17.82
C VAL A 2 -38.41 26.47 18.35
N VAL A 3 -37.88 25.65 17.46
CA VAL A 3 -36.82 24.70 17.78
C VAL A 3 -35.55 25.53 17.93
N ILE A 4 -35.05 25.68 19.16
CA ILE A 4 -33.71 26.22 19.38
C ILE A 4 -32.76 25.17 18.78
N GLN A 5 -32.10 25.50 17.67
CA GLN A 5 -31.09 24.65 17.07
C GLN A 5 -29.93 24.52 18.06
N ASP A 6 -29.86 23.37 18.73
CA ASP A 6 -28.68 23.00 19.51
C ASP A 6 -27.61 22.55 18.50
N ASN A 7 -26.59 23.38 18.27
CA ASN A 7 -25.50 23.08 17.33
C ASN A 7 -24.74 21.80 17.71
N ASP A 8 -24.90 21.32 18.95
CA ASP A 8 -24.26 20.12 19.46
C ASP A 8 -24.68 18.86 18.68
N ASP A 9 -25.96 18.67 18.37
CA ASP A 9 -26.42 17.47 17.66
C ASP A 9 -25.89 17.41 16.22
N GLU A 10 -25.72 18.56 15.56
CA GLU A 10 -25.12 18.65 14.24
C GLU A 10 -23.63 18.28 14.27
N ASN A 11 -22.89 18.82 15.25
CA ASN A 11 -21.48 18.48 15.44
C ASN A 11 -21.30 16.99 15.75
N VAL A 12 -22.15 16.43 16.62
CA VAL A 12 -22.14 15.00 16.97
C VAL A 12 -22.46 14.13 15.75
N ALA A 13 -23.44 14.52 14.92
CA ALA A 13 -23.75 13.82 13.67
C ALA A 13 -22.57 13.82 12.69
N ILE A 14 -21.92 14.97 12.48
CA ILE A 14 -20.77 15.09 11.59
C ILE A 14 -19.59 14.26 12.13
N ASN A 15 -19.31 14.35 13.43
CA ASN A 15 -18.23 13.60 14.07
C ASN A 15 -18.45 12.09 13.97
N LEU A 16 -19.69 11.61 14.16
CA LEU A 16 -20.01 10.19 14.01
C LEU A 16 -19.64 9.67 12.61
N VAL A 17 -20.02 10.42 11.57
CA VAL A 17 -19.77 9.99 10.20
C VAL A 17 -18.28 10.04 9.86
N ASN A 18 -17.56 11.06 10.35
CA ASN A 18 -16.11 11.14 10.16
C ASN A 18 -15.40 9.97 10.86
N GLU A 19 -15.75 9.67 12.12
CA GLU A 19 -15.17 8.56 12.86
C GLU A 19 -15.43 7.21 12.19
N LEU A 20 -16.66 6.99 11.68
CA LEU A 20 -16.98 5.80 10.88
C LEU A 20 -16.04 5.67 9.68
N CYS A 21 -15.79 6.79 8.97
CA CYS A 21 -14.89 6.80 7.83
C CYS A 21 -13.45 6.51 8.24
N ASP A 22 -13.00 7.04 9.37
CA ASP A 22 -11.63 6.84 9.85
C ASP A 22 -11.40 5.38 10.26
N VAL A 23 -12.34 4.75 10.97
CA VAL A 23 -12.29 3.32 11.31
C VAL A 23 -12.28 2.45 10.05
N LEU A 24 -13.17 2.73 9.10
CA LEU A 24 -13.22 1.98 7.84
C LEU A 24 -11.96 2.17 7.00
N ARG A 25 -11.39 3.38 6.99
CA ARG A 25 -10.15 3.69 6.29
C ARG A 25 -8.98 2.93 6.89
N GLN A 26 -8.82 2.93 8.20
CA GLN A 26 -7.75 2.18 8.87
C GLN A 26 -7.86 0.67 8.57
N SER A 27 -9.09 0.12 8.61
CA SER A 27 -9.33 -1.28 8.24
C SER A 27 -8.97 -1.56 6.78
N PHE A 28 -9.34 -0.65 5.87
CA PHE A 28 -9.02 -0.74 4.46
C PHE A 28 -7.50 -0.70 4.23
N ASP A 29 -6.81 0.32 4.76
CA ASP A 29 -5.38 0.52 4.60
C ASP A 29 -4.59 -0.70 5.07
N GLN A 30 -4.97 -1.29 6.22
CA GLN A 30 -4.35 -2.50 6.75
C GLN A 30 -4.53 -3.70 5.81
N LYS A 31 -5.76 -3.94 5.34
CA LYS A 31 -6.05 -5.05 4.41
C LYS A 31 -5.38 -4.85 3.06
N ALA A 32 -5.38 -3.62 2.55
CA ALA A 32 -4.77 -3.26 1.28
C ALA A 32 -3.25 -3.49 1.31
N LYS A 33 -2.57 -3.05 2.37
CA LYS A 33 -1.13 -3.34 2.58
C LYS A 33 -0.85 -4.83 2.58
N GLY A 34 -1.61 -5.61 3.35
CA GLY A 34 -1.43 -7.07 3.40
C GLY A 34 -1.68 -7.76 2.05
N ILE A 35 -2.64 -7.28 1.25
CA ILE A 35 -2.86 -7.79 -0.12
C ILE A 35 -1.67 -7.48 -1.02
N ILE A 36 -1.18 -6.23 -1.00
CA ILE A 36 -0.05 -5.79 -1.82
C ILE A 36 1.20 -6.60 -1.46
N GLU A 37 1.54 -6.69 -0.17
CA GLU A 37 2.67 -7.45 0.34
C GLU A 37 2.60 -8.92 -0.10
N GLN A 38 1.46 -9.58 0.11
CA GLN A 38 1.29 -10.98 -0.28
C GLN A 38 1.42 -11.18 -1.80
N CYS A 39 0.85 -10.28 -2.61
CA CYS A 39 0.95 -10.36 -4.06
C CYS A 39 2.39 -10.17 -4.55
N VAL A 40 3.16 -9.30 -3.89
CA VAL A 40 4.58 -9.09 -4.18
C VAL A 40 5.42 -10.28 -3.74
N GLU A 41 5.26 -10.76 -2.52
CA GLU A 41 6.04 -11.90 -1.97
C GLU A 41 5.94 -13.13 -2.87
N ASN A 42 4.74 -13.42 -3.40
CA ASN A 42 4.52 -14.54 -4.30
C ASN A 42 5.29 -14.43 -5.62
N GLU A 43 5.67 -13.23 -6.05
CA GLU A 43 6.24 -12.95 -7.38
C GLU A 43 7.68 -12.37 -7.27
N GLN A 44 8.18 -12.11 -6.07
CA GLN A 44 9.50 -11.51 -5.82
C GLN A 44 10.65 -12.36 -6.38
N VAL A 45 10.46 -13.69 -6.43
CA VAL A 45 11.43 -14.62 -7.05
C VAL A 45 11.57 -14.39 -8.55
N ARG A 46 10.56 -13.82 -9.21
CA ARG A 46 10.57 -13.53 -10.65
C ARG A 46 10.92 -12.08 -10.97
N LEU A 47 10.69 -11.17 -10.02
CA LEU A 47 10.95 -9.74 -10.20
C LEU A 47 12.36 -9.29 -9.87
N ASN A 48 13.22 -10.15 -9.30
CA ASN A 48 14.60 -9.77 -8.99
C ASN A 48 15.50 -9.76 -10.25
N ARG A 49 16.60 -9.01 -10.15
CA ARG A 49 17.56 -8.81 -11.24
C ARG A 49 18.05 -10.11 -11.87
N TYR A 50 18.42 -11.08 -11.03
CA TYR A 50 18.98 -12.35 -11.49
C TYR A 50 18.00 -13.13 -12.36
N SER A 51 16.75 -13.26 -11.91
CA SER A 51 15.70 -13.95 -12.67
C SER A 51 15.40 -13.25 -13.99
N ILE A 52 15.28 -11.92 -13.98
CA ILE A 52 15.03 -11.13 -15.21
C ILE A 52 16.20 -11.25 -16.19
N MET A 53 17.43 -11.08 -15.71
CA MET A 53 18.64 -11.24 -16.54
C MET A 53 18.71 -12.63 -17.17
N LYS A 54 18.37 -13.67 -16.41
CA LYS A 54 18.36 -15.04 -16.93
C LYS A 54 17.33 -15.20 -18.06
N GLU A 55 16.13 -14.67 -17.89
CA GLU A 55 15.11 -14.71 -18.95
C GLU A 55 15.56 -13.95 -20.21
N LEU A 56 16.18 -12.78 -20.05
CA LEU A 56 16.73 -12.01 -21.17
C LEU A 56 17.88 -12.76 -21.86
N ASP A 57 18.78 -13.39 -21.09
CA ASP A 57 19.88 -14.19 -21.62
C ASP A 57 19.38 -15.43 -22.39
N ASP A 58 18.28 -16.06 -21.95
CA ASP A 58 17.65 -17.19 -22.64
C ASP A 58 17.06 -16.77 -24.01
N GLU A 59 16.65 -15.52 -24.18
CA GLU A 59 16.06 -14.98 -25.43
C GLU A 59 17.11 -14.62 -26.50
N VAL A 60 18.37 -14.42 -26.11
CA VAL A 60 19.45 -13.97 -27.00
C VAL A 60 19.59 -14.83 -28.26
N TYR A 61 19.43 -16.14 -28.15
CA TYR A 61 19.65 -17.07 -29.27
C TYR A 61 18.56 -16.99 -30.35
N GLU A 62 17.37 -16.52 -30.00
CA GLU A 62 16.22 -16.41 -30.90
C GLU A 62 15.89 -14.95 -31.27
N ALA A 63 16.51 -13.98 -30.60
CA ALA A 63 16.27 -12.55 -30.80
C ALA A 63 16.71 -12.04 -32.18
N THR A 64 16.22 -10.88 -32.58
CA THR A 64 16.65 -10.16 -33.80
C THR A 64 17.92 -9.35 -33.55
N ASP A 65 18.66 -9.00 -34.61
CA ASP A 65 19.91 -8.24 -34.48
C ASP A 65 19.68 -6.84 -33.86
N ASP A 66 18.55 -6.19 -34.20
CA ASP A 66 18.14 -4.92 -33.59
C ASP A 66 17.91 -5.05 -32.08
N TRP A 67 17.26 -6.14 -31.64
CA TRP A 67 17.05 -6.39 -30.21
C TRP A 67 18.36 -6.69 -29.50
N LEU A 68 19.26 -7.47 -30.12
CA LEU A 68 20.58 -7.77 -29.56
C LEU A 68 21.43 -6.50 -29.40
N LEU A 69 21.40 -5.62 -30.40
CA LEU A 69 22.08 -4.32 -30.32
C LEU A 69 21.49 -3.47 -29.19
N HIS A 70 20.16 -3.42 -29.06
CA HIS A 70 19.50 -2.71 -27.97
C HIS A 70 19.87 -3.30 -26.59
N TYR A 71 19.85 -4.62 -26.43
CA TYR A 71 20.18 -5.30 -25.18
C TYR A 71 21.62 -5.02 -24.72
N VAL A 72 22.58 -4.99 -25.65
CA VAL A 72 23.98 -4.66 -25.36
C VAL A 72 24.16 -3.19 -24.99
N LEU A 73 23.56 -2.28 -25.77
CA LEU A 73 23.76 -0.83 -25.60
C LEU A 73 22.95 -0.27 -24.42
N HIS A 74 21.77 -0.84 -24.16
CA HIS A 74 20.76 -0.36 -23.20
C HIS A 74 20.24 -1.48 -22.28
N PRO A 75 21.10 -2.22 -21.56
CA PRO A 75 20.68 -3.38 -20.76
C PRO A 75 19.68 -3.01 -19.65
N ASN A 76 19.71 -1.78 -19.13
CA ASN A 76 18.74 -1.32 -18.16
C ASN A 76 17.34 -1.16 -18.75
N GLU A 77 17.23 -0.71 -19.99
CA GLU A 77 15.94 -0.53 -20.66
C GLU A 77 15.30 -1.90 -20.85
N ALA A 78 16.06 -2.89 -21.32
CA ALA A 78 15.60 -4.28 -21.41
C ALA A 78 15.18 -4.87 -20.04
N ILE A 79 15.91 -4.60 -18.96
CA ILE A 79 15.53 -5.02 -17.60
C ILE A 79 14.23 -4.33 -17.15
N ILE A 80 14.07 -3.03 -17.40
CA ILE A 80 12.87 -2.26 -17.04
C ILE A 80 11.67 -2.79 -17.80
N GLU A 81 11.79 -3.01 -19.10
CA GLU A 81 10.73 -3.54 -19.95
C GLU A 81 10.27 -4.91 -19.43
N ARG A 82 11.20 -5.84 -19.19
CA ARG A 82 10.86 -7.16 -18.64
C ARG A 82 10.28 -7.07 -17.23
N PHE A 83 10.79 -6.17 -16.38
CA PHE A 83 10.22 -5.93 -15.06
C PHE A 83 8.76 -5.45 -15.18
N ASP A 84 8.48 -4.52 -16.09
CA ASP A 84 7.15 -3.93 -16.29
C ASP A 84 6.14 -4.94 -16.84
N GLU A 85 6.55 -5.80 -17.76
CA GLU A 85 5.74 -6.93 -18.23
C GLU A 85 5.32 -7.82 -17.07
N ARG A 86 6.27 -8.21 -16.21
CA ARG A 86 6.00 -9.05 -15.03
C ARG A 86 5.18 -8.31 -13.99
N TRP A 87 5.47 -7.03 -13.76
CA TRP A 87 4.75 -6.19 -12.82
C TRP A 87 3.29 -6.03 -13.25
N GLY A 88 2.99 -5.93 -14.55
CA GLY A 88 1.62 -5.83 -15.05
C GLY A 88 0.73 -7.02 -14.62
N GLU A 89 1.28 -8.23 -14.55
CA GLU A 89 0.57 -9.40 -14.01
C GLU A 89 0.28 -9.26 -12.50
N VAL A 90 1.28 -8.81 -11.73
CA VAL A 90 1.16 -8.58 -10.28
C VAL A 90 0.15 -7.49 -9.99
N GLU A 91 0.25 -6.37 -10.69
CA GLU A 91 -0.64 -5.23 -10.58
C GLU A 91 -2.08 -5.61 -10.88
N THR A 92 -2.32 -6.35 -11.97
CA THR A 92 -3.67 -6.83 -12.32
C THR A 92 -4.28 -7.68 -11.20
N LYS A 93 -3.52 -8.64 -10.66
CA LYS A 93 -3.97 -9.49 -9.54
C LYS A 93 -4.25 -8.67 -8.28
N THR A 94 -3.35 -7.74 -7.95
CA THR A 94 -3.48 -6.84 -6.80
C THR A 94 -4.71 -5.96 -6.93
N GLN A 95 -4.90 -5.28 -8.06
CA GLN A 95 -6.04 -4.41 -8.32
C GLN A 95 -7.37 -5.16 -8.24
N GLN A 96 -7.44 -6.41 -8.73
CA GLN A 96 -8.65 -7.24 -8.59
C GLN A 96 -9.00 -7.51 -7.12
N ARG A 97 -8.01 -7.86 -6.29
CA ARG A 97 -8.21 -8.12 -4.86
C ARG A 97 -8.53 -6.84 -4.08
N LEU A 98 -7.86 -5.74 -4.41
CA LEU A 98 -8.15 -4.42 -3.83
C LEU A 98 -9.58 -3.98 -4.15
N LYS A 99 -10.06 -4.18 -5.39
CA LYS A 99 -11.44 -3.84 -5.76
C LYS A 99 -12.48 -4.59 -4.92
N ILE A 100 -12.23 -5.86 -4.57
CA ILE A 100 -13.12 -6.64 -3.71
C ILE A 100 -13.23 -6.00 -2.31
N ILE A 101 -12.09 -5.68 -1.69
CA ILE A 101 -12.11 -5.06 -0.36
C ILE A 101 -12.65 -3.62 -0.42
N MET A 102 -12.37 -2.85 -1.46
CA MET A 102 -12.93 -1.50 -1.65
C MET A 102 -14.46 -1.55 -1.68
N ASN A 103 -15.03 -2.45 -2.49
CA ASN A 103 -16.48 -2.63 -2.59
C ASN A 103 -17.07 -3.02 -1.24
N SER A 104 -16.45 -3.94 -0.50
CA SER A 104 -16.91 -4.33 0.84
C SER A 104 -16.97 -3.15 1.81
N HIS A 105 -15.98 -2.24 1.83
CA HIS A 105 -16.03 -1.06 2.71
C HIS A 105 -17.07 -0.02 2.24
N LEU A 106 -17.25 0.14 0.93
CA LEU A 106 -18.30 1.01 0.37
C LEU A 106 -19.71 0.48 0.65
N GLU A 107 -19.87 -0.84 0.70
CA GLU A 107 -21.12 -1.50 1.10
C GLU A 107 -21.45 -1.24 2.56
N ILE A 108 -20.46 -1.23 3.47
CA ILE A 108 -20.67 -0.84 4.88
C ILE A 108 -21.18 0.60 4.95
N ILE A 109 -20.56 1.56 4.23
CA ILE A 109 -21.04 2.94 4.20
C ILE A 109 -22.48 3.02 3.66
N ALA A 110 -22.80 2.27 2.61
CA ALA A 110 -24.13 2.23 2.04
C ALA A 110 -25.17 1.66 3.02
N GLU A 111 -24.82 0.56 3.71
CA GLU A 111 -25.63 -0.04 4.77
C GLU A 111 -25.88 0.96 5.91
N PHE A 112 -24.84 1.65 6.38
CA PHE A 112 -24.96 2.65 7.45
C PHE A 112 -26.01 3.71 7.09
N PHE A 113 -25.87 4.34 5.92
CA PHE A 113 -26.83 5.37 5.51
C PHE A 113 -28.23 4.81 5.25
N HIS A 114 -28.35 3.60 4.71
CA HIS A 114 -29.65 2.95 4.53
C HIS A 114 -30.34 2.69 5.88
N THR A 115 -29.58 2.22 6.88
CA THR A 115 -30.05 2.00 8.24
C THR A 115 -30.50 3.31 8.89
N ILE A 116 -29.73 4.39 8.75
CA ILE A 116 -30.09 5.72 9.28
C ILE A 116 -31.38 6.25 8.63
N GLU A 117 -31.54 6.08 7.31
CA GLU A 117 -32.77 6.44 6.60
C GLU A 117 -33.96 5.60 7.06
N ALA A 118 -33.76 4.29 7.24
CA ALA A 118 -34.78 3.38 7.75
C ALA A 118 -35.20 3.74 9.18
N MET A 119 -34.24 4.01 10.07
CA MET A 119 -34.50 4.51 11.42
C MET A 119 -35.38 5.75 11.37
N LYS A 120 -34.97 6.77 10.60
CA LYS A 120 -35.73 8.02 10.47
C LYS A 120 -37.17 7.74 10.03
N ASN A 121 -37.36 6.90 9.02
CA ASN A 121 -38.69 6.55 8.52
C ASN A 121 -39.55 5.87 9.60
N VAL A 122 -38.98 4.93 10.38
CA VAL A 122 -39.69 4.29 11.49
C VAL A 122 -40.07 5.33 12.55
N PHE A 123 -39.15 6.22 12.92
CA PHE A 123 -39.41 7.31 13.87
C PHE A 123 -40.55 8.20 13.39
N THR A 124 -40.51 8.67 12.14
CA THR A 124 -41.56 9.52 11.55
C THR A 124 -42.90 8.80 11.47
N LEU A 125 -42.94 7.53 11.07
CA LEU A 125 -44.20 6.77 10.97
C LEU A 125 -44.85 6.50 12.33
N LYS A 126 -44.06 6.23 13.37
CA LYS A 126 -44.56 5.82 14.70
C LYS A 126 -44.79 6.99 15.66
N CYS A 127 -44.13 8.13 15.43
CA CYS A 127 -44.19 9.30 16.31
C CYS A 127 -44.64 10.58 15.61
N GLY A 128 -44.88 10.55 14.29
CA GLY A 128 -45.23 11.72 13.49
C GLY A 128 -44.04 12.63 13.19
N ASP A 129 -44.31 13.86 12.75
CA ASP A 129 -43.29 14.88 12.46
C ASP A 129 -42.73 15.55 13.73
N SER A 130 -43.10 15.08 14.93
CA SER A 130 -42.56 15.68 16.15
C SER A 130 -41.08 15.32 16.27
N LEU A 131 -40.23 16.34 16.40
CA LEU A 131 -38.86 16.16 16.87
C LEU A 131 -38.90 15.41 18.19
N THR A 132 -38.55 14.13 18.17
CA THR A 132 -38.56 13.36 19.40
C THR A 132 -37.46 13.85 20.32
N PHE A 133 -37.88 14.54 21.38
CA PHE A 133 -36.98 15.04 22.40
C PHE A 133 -36.64 13.91 23.36
N VAL A 134 -35.38 13.80 23.78
CA VAL A 134 -34.90 12.71 24.65
C VAL A 134 -35.68 12.53 25.96
N ASN A 135 -36.38 13.57 26.43
CA ASN A 135 -37.21 13.45 27.63
C ASN A 135 -38.34 12.44 27.52
N ASP A 136 -38.84 12.21 26.31
CA ASP A 136 -39.98 11.33 26.05
C ASP A 136 -39.54 9.87 25.84
N LEU A 137 -38.24 9.57 25.88
CA LEU A 137 -37.70 8.22 25.64
C LEU A 137 -37.28 7.50 26.91
N PHE A 138 -36.82 8.26 27.91
CA PHE A 138 -36.16 7.73 29.08
C PHE A 138 -36.83 8.20 30.37
N GLU A 139 -37.10 7.24 31.25
CA GLU A 139 -37.57 7.47 32.61
C GLU A 139 -36.55 6.94 33.63
N PRO A 140 -36.32 7.63 34.76
CA PRO A 140 -35.44 7.10 35.80
C PRO A 140 -36.00 5.80 36.38
N ALA A 141 -35.13 4.80 36.58
CA ALA A 141 -35.54 3.48 37.11
C ALA A 141 -35.95 3.51 38.58
N SER A 142 -35.53 4.53 39.34
CA SER A 142 -35.92 4.75 40.73
C SER A 142 -36.28 6.22 40.97
N ARG A 143 -37.06 6.48 42.02
CA ARG A 143 -37.41 7.85 42.43
C ARG A 143 -36.22 8.65 42.96
N ASP A 144 -35.12 7.98 43.29
CA ASP A 144 -33.91 8.59 43.85
C ASP A 144 -32.98 9.14 42.75
N VAL A 145 -33.19 8.74 41.49
CA VAL A 145 -32.46 9.31 40.35
C VAL A 145 -33.15 10.61 39.94
N ASN A 146 -32.49 11.73 40.16
CA ASN A 146 -32.99 13.03 39.73
C ASN A 146 -32.90 13.11 38.19
N PRO A 147 -34.02 13.23 37.44
CA PRO A 147 -33.99 13.26 36.00
C PRO A 147 -33.23 14.49 35.50
N ASN A 148 -32.01 14.28 34.98
CA ASN A 148 -31.21 15.31 34.34
C ASN A 148 -31.25 15.13 32.82
N LEU A 149 -31.44 16.23 32.09
CA LEU A 149 -31.43 16.23 30.63
C LEU A 149 -30.10 15.72 30.06
N LEU A 150 -28.97 16.04 30.69
CA LEU A 150 -27.65 15.57 30.24
C LEU A 150 -27.55 14.05 30.25
N ASP A 151 -28.01 13.40 31.33
CA ASP A 151 -28.02 11.94 31.43
C ASP A 151 -28.89 11.32 30.34
N LYS A 152 -30.06 11.91 30.04
CA LYS A 152 -30.93 11.44 28.96
C LYS A 152 -30.29 11.62 27.57
N LYS A 153 -29.51 12.68 27.35
CA LYS A 153 -28.73 12.88 26.12
C LYS A 153 -27.67 11.78 25.94
N LEU A 154 -27.01 11.37 27.03
CA LEU A 154 -26.06 10.25 27.05
C LEU A 154 -26.77 8.90 26.83
N CYS A 155 -27.94 8.69 27.44
CA CYS A 155 -28.74 7.48 27.20
C CYS A 155 -29.08 7.31 25.71
N MET A 156 -29.37 8.41 25.01
CA MET A 156 -29.62 8.36 23.57
C MET A 156 -28.42 7.88 22.77
N ALA A 157 -27.23 8.44 23.04
CA ALA A 157 -25.99 8.01 22.39
C ALA A 157 -25.69 6.52 22.66
N THR A 158 -25.82 6.09 23.92
CA THR A 158 -25.64 4.69 24.32
C THR A 158 -26.65 3.77 23.62
N LEU A 159 -27.91 4.19 23.48
CA LEU A 159 -28.94 3.41 22.81
C LEU A 159 -28.62 3.20 21.32
N ILE A 160 -28.18 4.25 20.62
CA ILE A 160 -27.77 4.16 19.22
C ILE A 160 -26.56 3.22 19.08
N TYR A 161 -25.57 3.35 19.97
CA TYR A 161 -24.43 2.46 20.00
C TYR A 161 -24.83 0.99 20.22
N GLN A 162 -25.69 0.71 21.21
CA GLN A 162 -26.17 -0.65 21.50
C GLN A 162 -26.88 -1.27 20.31
N TYR A 163 -27.70 -0.49 19.60
CA TYR A 163 -28.33 -0.94 18.38
C TYR A 163 -27.30 -1.30 17.30
N PHE A 164 -26.30 -0.43 17.06
CA PHE A 164 -25.32 -0.67 16.01
C PHE A 164 -24.29 -1.77 16.32
N SER A 165 -23.96 -1.96 17.59
CA SER A 165 -23.03 -3.01 18.06
C SER A 165 -23.71 -4.35 18.31
N GLU A 166 -25.05 -4.40 18.33
CA GLU A 166 -25.85 -5.56 18.77
C GLU A 166 -25.49 -6.05 20.18
N GLU A 167 -24.95 -5.17 21.04
CA GLU A 167 -25.00 -5.40 22.48
C GLU A 167 -26.48 -5.54 22.87
N SER A 168 -26.83 -6.61 23.59
CA SER A 168 -28.23 -6.96 23.88
C SER A 168 -29.01 -5.72 24.30
N MET A 169 -29.98 -5.30 23.48
CA MET A 169 -30.78 -4.10 23.72
C MET A 169 -31.46 -4.21 25.08
N SER A 170 -30.83 -3.60 26.08
CA SER A 170 -31.32 -3.63 27.43
C SER A 170 -32.45 -2.62 27.54
N THR A 171 -33.53 -3.03 28.20
CA THR A 171 -34.60 -2.09 28.58
C THR A 171 -34.10 -1.05 29.59
N HIS A 172 -32.93 -1.28 30.18
CA HIS A 172 -32.26 -0.43 31.16
C HIS A 172 -30.91 0.04 30.63
N ILE A 173 -30.67 1.35 30.63
CA ILE A 173 -29.37 1.95 30.31
C ILE A 173 -28.74 2.43 31.61
N GLN A 174 -27.61 1.83 31.99
CA GLN A 174 -26.80 2.27 33.11
C GLN A 174 -25.69 3.20 32.62
N LEU A 175 -25.67 4.43 33.15
CA LEU A 175 -24.63 5.41 32.85
C LEU A 175 -23.41 5.24 33.77
N ARG A 176 -22.29 5.85 33.38
CA ARG A 176 -21.02 5.82 34.15
C ARG A 176 -21.14 6.40 35.56
N ASN A 177 -22.05 7.36 35.77
CA ASN A 177 -22.34 7.93 37.08
C ASN A 177 -23.19 7.01 37.98
N GLY A 178 -23.56 5.82 37.49
CA GLY A 178 -24.38 4.85 38.21
C GLY A 178 -25.89 5.03 38.01
N SER A 179 -26.34 6.12 37.37
CA SER A 179 -27.75 6.36 37.09
C SER A 179 -28.31 5.33 36.12
N ILE A 180 -29.51 4.83 36.38
CA ILE A 180 -30.19 3.83 35.55
C ILE A 180 -31.47 4.45 34.99
N TYR A 181 -31.61 4.40 33.67
CA TYR A 181 -32.79 4.85 32.94
C TYR A 181 -33.46 3.68 32.23
N VAL A 182 -34.79 3.70 32.18
CA VAL A 182 -35.63 2.72 31.50
C VAL A 182 -36.12 3.32 30.18
N ILE A 183 -36.03 2.53 29.11
CA ILE A 183 -36.61 2.87 27.81
C ILE A 183 -38.11 2.62 27.88
N GLN A 184 -38.95 3.62 27.59
CA GLN A 184 -40.41 3.40 27.62
C GLN A 184 -40.84 2.34 26.58
N SER A 185 -41.91 1.60 26.87
CA SER A 185 -42.37 0.45 26.07
C SER A 185 -42.63 0.78 24.59
N LYS A 186 -43.23 1.93 24.29
CA LYS A 186 -43.46 2.40 22.91
C LYS A 186 -42.15 2.47 22.11
N TRP A 187 -41.06 2.88 22.75
CA TRP A 187 -39.75 2.99 22.12
C TRP A 187 -39.06 1.64 21.92
N GLN A 188 -39.31 0.68 22.82
CA GLN A 188 -38.84 -0.69 22.64
C GLN A 188 -39.45 -1.33 21.38
N GLU A 189 -40.75 -1.13 21.13
CA GLU A 189 -41.40 -1.60 19.90
C GLU A 189 -40.78 -0.99 18.64
N ILE A 190 -40.43 0.30 18.68
CA ILE A 190 -39.78 1.01 17.58
C ILE A 190 -38.40 0.40 17.30
N LEU A 191 -37.59 0.21 18.35
CA LEU A 191 -36.25 -0.38 18.25
C LEU A 191 -36.30 -1.81 17.72
N ASN A 192 -37.26 -2.61 18.16
CA ASN A 192 -37.47 -3.98 17.68
C ASN A 192 -37.93 -4.05 16.21
N SER A 193 -38.43 -2.95 15.65
CA SER A 193 -38.82 -2.85 14.24
C SER A 193 -37.72 -2.35 13.31
N MET A 194 -36.56 -1.99 13.85
CA MET A 194 -35.41 -1.53 13.07
C MET A 194 -34.78 -2.69 12.27
N PRO A 195 -34.14 -2.39 11.11
CA PRO A 195 -33.49 -3.43 10.30
C PRO A 195 -32.37 -4.13 11.07
N LYS A 196 -32.09 -5.38 10.71
CA LYS A 196 -30.92 -6.09 11.24
C LYS A 196 -29.66 -5.66 10.50
N LEU A 197 -28.55 -5.59 11.22
CA LEU A 197 -27.25 -5.19 10.71
C LEU A 197 -26.40 -6.40 10.33
N THR A 198 -25.51 -6.21 9.36
CA THR A 198 -24.46 -7.18 9.03
C THR A 198 -23.43 -7.27 10.16
N ASN A 199 -22.71 -8.40 10.24
CA ASN A 199 -21.64 -8.54 11.23
C ASN A 199 -20.51 -7.53 11.01
N GLN A 200 -20.23 -7.16 9.75
CA GLN A 200 -19.20 -6.17 9.43
C GLN A 200 -19.56 -4.78 9.97
N MET A 201 -20.83 -4.39 9.87
CA MET A 201 -21.32 -3.14 10.48
C MET A 201 -21.13 -3.18 12.01
N LYS A 202 -21.53 -4.28 12.65
CA LYS A 202 -21.41 -4.44 14.12
C LYS A 202 -19.96 -4.36 14.57
N ASP A 203 -19.08 -5.09 13.90
CA ASP A 203 -17.63 -5.09 14.20
C ASP A 203 -17.04 -3.69 14.03
N THR A 204 -17.48 -2.94 13.03
CA THR A 204 -17.05 -1.54 12.82
C THR A 204 -17.48 -0.66 13.98
N PHE A 205 -18.74 -0.76 14.43
CA PHE A 205 -19.24 0.05 15.54
C PHE A 205 -18.67 -0.35 16.90
N ASN A 206 -18.29 -1.61 17.09
CA ASN A 206 -17.57 -2.05 18.29
C ASN A 206 -16.22 -1.31 18.46
N LEU A 207 -15.57 -0.93 17.36
CA LEU A 207 -14.34 -0.11 17.39
C LEU A 207 -14.61 1.36 17.75
N MET A 208 -15.86 1.82 17.65
CA MET A 208 -16.27 3.21 17.90
C MET A 208 -16.85 3.42 19.30
N LYS A 209 -16.75 2.42 20.21
CA LYS A 209 -17.37 2.46 21.54
C LYS A 209 -17.02 3.72 22.33
N SER A 210 -15.73 4.07 22.39
CA SER A 210 -15.25 5.25 23.12
C SER A 210 -15.83 6.56 22.60
N THR A 211 -16.13 6.62 21.31
CA THR A 211 -16.69 7.82 20.66
C THR A 211 -18.09 8.10 21.17
N PHE A 212 -18.93 7.06 21.23
CA PHE A 212 -20.31 7.17 21.69
C PHE A 212 -20.45 7.55 23.17
N GLU A 213 -19.47 7.21 24.01
CA GLU A 213 -19.47 7.56 25.44
C GLU A 213 -19.33 9.07 25.70
N THR A 214 -18.97 9.85 24.67
CA THR A 214 -18.81 11.31 24.75
C THR A 214 -19.95 12.08 24.10
N TYR A 215 -20.85 11.38 23.41
CA TYR A 215 -21.90 12.01 22.61
C TYR A 215 -23.13 12.35 23.44
N ASN A 216 -23.64 13.56 23.22
CA ASN A 216 -24.86 14.05 23.83
C ASN A 216 -25.86 14.35 22.71
N ILE A 217 -26.88 13.50 22.57
CA ILE A 217 -27.88 13.65 21.50
C ILE A 217 -29.18 14.15 22.10
N THR A 218 -29.70 15.26 21.60
CA THR A 218 -30.85 15.97 22.18
C THR A 218 -32.14 15.71 21.40
N TYR A 219 -32.02 15.73 20.08
CA TYR A 219 -33.11 15.60 19.12
C TYR A 219 -32.76 14.55 18.07
N ILE A 220 -33.25 13.33 18.25
CA ILE A 220 -32.90 12.19 17.38
C ILE A 220 -33.24 12.46 15.91
N GLY A 221 -34.39 13.09 15.62
CA GLY A 221 -34.78 13.40 14.25
C GLY A 221 -33.80 14.36 13.55
N PHE A 222 -33.38 15.42 14.25
CA PHE A 222 -32.40 16.39 13.73
C PHE A 222 -31.02 15.75 13.56
N PHE A 223 -30.59 14.95 14.53
CA PHE A 223 -29.35 14.18 14.44
C PHE A 223 -29.31 13.26 13.21
N LEU A 224 -30.36 12.47 12.99
CA LEU A 224 -30.46 11.58 11.82
C LEU A 224 -30.46 12.37 10.50
N ASP A 225 -31.17 13.50 10.45
CA ASP A 225 -31.17 14.38 9.27
C ASP A 225 -29.79 14.91 8.93
N LYS A 226 -29.03 15.33 9.94
CA LYS A 226 -27.66 15.81 9.75
C LYS A 226 -26.74 14.71 9.23
N ILE A 227 -26.89 13.46 9.71
CA ILE A 227 -26.16 12.32 9.15
C ILE A 227 -26.54 12.10 7.68
N ILE A 228 -27.83 12.02 7.35
CA ILE A 228 -28.31 11.76 5.98
C ILE A 228 -27.78 12.83 5.01
N ASN A 229 -27.73 14.10 5.45
CA ASN A 229 -27.20 15.20 4.65
C ASN A 229 -25.70 15.05 4.34
N GLN A 230 -24.93 14.28 5.11
CA GLN A 230 -23.52 13.98 4.81
C GLN A 230 -23.33 12.87 3.76
N LYS A 231 -24.36 12.06 3.46
CA LYS A 231 -24.28 10.84 2.63
C LYS A 231 -23.50 11.01 1.33
N ARG A 232 -23.87 11.99 0.51
CA ARG A 232 -23.24 12.22 -0.81
C ARG A 232 -21.79 12.68 -0.69
N LYS A 233 -21.52 13.61 0.23
CA LYS A 233 -20.19 14.16 0.46
C LYS A 233 -19.24 13.05 0.91
N ILE A 234 -19.64 12.32 1.94
CA ILE A 234 -18.81 11.30 2.57
C ILE A 234 -18.55 10.11 1.65
N LYS A 235 -19.57 9.61 0.95
CA LYS A 235 -19.38 8.53 -0.02
C LYS A 235 -18.33 8.90 -1.08
N LYS A 236 -18.38 10.13 -1.60
CA LYS A 236 -17.42 10.60 -2.60
C LYS A 236 -16.01 10.76 -2.02
N VAL A 237 -15.88 11.39 -0.85
CA VAL A 237 -14.58 11.62 -0.20
C VAL A 237 -13.94 10.28 0.16
N PHE A 238 -14.65 9.41 0.87
CA PHE A 238 -14.13 8.10 1.25
C PHE A 238 -13.73 7.26 0.05
N GLN A 239 -14.55 7.24 -1.02
CA GLN A 239 -14.22 6.52 -2.24
C GLN A 239 -12.93 7.06 -2.91
N SER A 240 -12.74 8.39 -2.94
CA SER A 240 -11.50 8.98 -3.46
C SER A 240 -10.30 8.55 -2.61
N ASP A 241 -10.40 8.70 -1.29
CA ASP A 241 -9.32 8.42 -0.36
C ASP A 241 -8.81 6.97 -0.45
N ILE A 242 -9.70 5.99 -0.56
CA ILE A 242 -9.31 4.57 -0.69
C ILE A 242 -8.73 4.24 -2.07
N ILE A 243 -9.19 4.91 -3.15
CA ILE A 243 -8.61 4.78 -4.49
C ILE A 243 -7.18 5.35 -4.48
N ASP A 244 -7.04 6.58 -3.99
CA ASP A 244 -5.75 7.28 -3.93
C ASP A 244 -4.75 6.49 -3.08
N PHE A 245 -5.17 5.95 -1.93
CA PHE A 245 -4.32 5.09 -1.11
C PHE A 245 -3.84 3.85 -1.88
N ALA A 246 -4.76 3.14 -2.54
CA ALA A 246 -4.46 1.92 -3.28
C ALA A 246 -3.47 2.18 -4.42
N GLU A 247 -3.73 3.19 -5.25
CA GLU A 247 -2.88 3.56 -6.39
C GLU A 247 -1.48 4.01 -5.93
N ASN A 248 -1.42 4.88 -4.93
CA ASN A 248 -0.14 5.36 -4.39
C ASN A 248 0.67 4.22 -3.76
N SER A 249 0.02 3.30 -3.07
CA SER A 249 0.68 2.15 -2.45
C SER A 249 1.25 1.22 -3.51
N CYS A 250 0.47 0.85 -4.54
CA CYS A 250 0.94 0.03 -5.65
C CYS A 250 2.10 0.68 -6.39
N ARG A 251 2.01 1.98 -6.71
CA ARG A 251 3.08 2.72 -7.39
C ARG A 251 4.36 2.77 -6.54
N SER A 252 4.24 3.11 -5.26
CA SER A 252 5.39 3.16 -4.35
C SER A 252 6.06 1.79 -4.25
N THR A 253 5.29 0.71 -4.19
CA THR A 253 5.82 -0.65 -4.17
C THR A 253 6.52 -1.01 -5.48
N ARG A 254 5.93 -0.66 -6.64
CA ARG A 254 6.56 -0.83 -7.95
C ARG A 254 7.92 -0.13 -8.01
N GLU A 255 7.95 1.15 -7.67
CA GLU A 255 9.15 1.97 -7.71
C GLU A 255 10.25 1.42 -6.80
N GLN A 256 9.88 1.04 -5.58
CA GLN A 256 10.82 0.42 -4.66
C GLN A 256 11.40 -0.85 -5.26
N LEU A 257 10.57 -1.79 -5.72
CA LEU A 257 11.00 -3.06 -6.33
C LEU A 257 11.84 -2.84 -7.58
N LEU A 258 11.45 -1.92 -8.46
CA LEU A 258 12.22 -1.59 -9.65
C LEU A 258 13.63 -1.11 -9.30
N ILE A 259 13.78 -0.26 -8.29
CA ILE A 259 15.10 0.17 -7.79
C ILE A 259 15.90 -1.04 -7.28
N GLN A 260 15.27 -2.00 -6.61
CA GLN A 260 15.93 -3.24 -6.17
C GLN A 260 16.42 -4.06 -7.35
N THR A 261 15.56 -4.23 -8.36
CA THR A 261 15.83 -4.99 -9.57
C THR A 261 16.92 -4.35 -10.42
N LEU A 262 16.89 -3.03 -10.55
CA LEU A 262 17.94 -2.27 -11.24
C LEU A 262 19.25 -2.26 -10.47
N GLY A 263 19.25 -2.54 -9.16
CA GLY A 263 20.44 -2.63 -8.34
C GLY A 263 21.35 -1.39 -8.45
N CYS A 264 22.66 -1.62 -8.42
CA CYS A 264 23.65 -0.55 -8.52
C CYS A 264 23.73 0.02 -9.95
N GLN A 265 23.81 1.35 -10.07
CA GLN A 265 23.98 2.02 -11.37
C GLN A 265 25.45 2.30 -11.73
N ALA A 266 26.41 1.84 -10.93
CA ALA A 266 27.83 1.99 -11.24
C ALA A 266 28.21 1.09 -12.42
N GLN A 267 28.93 1.64 -13.40
CA GLN A 267 29.44 0.89 -14.55
C GLN A 267 30.86 0.38 -14.29
N CYS A 268 31.09 -0.88 -14.63
CA CYS A 268 32.39 -1.51 -14.55
C CYS A 268 33.36 -0.73 -15.44
N PRO A 269 34.50 -0.25 -14.92
CA PRO A 269 35.39 0.58 -15.70
C PRO A 269 36.00 -0.21 -16.87
N GLY A 270 36.13 -1.54 -16.74
CA GLY A 270 36.69 -2.44 -17.76
C GLY A 270 35.68 -2.86 -18.83
N CYS A 271 34.54 -3.43 -18.47
CA CYS A 271 33.57 -3.94 -19.46
C CYS A 271 32.33 -3.06 -19.65
N LYS A 272 32.21 -1.94 -18.92
CA LYS A 272 31.07 -0.99 -18.92
C LYS A 272 29.72 -1.56 -18.49
N ARG A 273 29.65 -2.85 -18.15
CA ARG A 273 28.47 -3.48 -17.56
C ARG A 273 28.17 -2.89 -16.18
N LEU A 274 26.89 -2.78 -15.84
CA LEU A 274 26.46 -2.30 -14.53
C LEU A 274 26.76 -3.31 -13.41
N CYS A 275 27.02 -2.78 -12.23
CA CYS A 275 27.15 -3.57 -11.01
C CYS A 275 25.79 -4.23 -10.70
N ASP A 276 25.82 -5.54 -10.49
CA ASP A 276 24.65 -6.38 -10.21
C ASP A 276 24.63 -6.89 -8.75
N ILE A 277 25.51 -6.35 -7.90
CA ILE A 277 25.50 -6.59 -6.45
C ILE A 277 24.33 -5.87 -5.79
N ASP A 278 23.59 -6.59 -4.95
CA ASP A 278 22.65 -5.98 -4.01
C ASP A 278 23.39 -5.41 -2.81
N HIS A 279 23.80 -4.14 -2.93
CA HIS A 279 24.52 -3.41 -1.87
C HIS A 279 23.73 -3.24 -0.56
N ARG A 280 22.43 -3.56 -0.54
CA ARG A 280 21.59 -3.47 0.68
C ARG A 280 21.83 -4.65 1.62
N LEU A 281 22.30 -5.78 1.09
CA LEU A 281 22.67 -6.96 1.90
C LEU A 281 23.96 -6.73 2.70
N HIS A 282 24.80 -5.77 2.29
CA HIS A 282 26.08 -5.44 2.91
C HIS A 282 26.08 -4.05 3.54
N ASN A 283 25.06 -3.77 4.35
CA ASN A 283 24.84 -2.47 5.01
C ASN A 283 25.91 -2.07 6.06
N ALA A 284 26.80 -2.98 6.44
CA ALA A 284 27.86 -2.73 7.42
C ALA A 284 29.00 -1.85 6.88
N THR A 285 29.14 -1.73 5.56
CA THR A 285 30.22 -0.94 4.93
C THR A 285 29.68 -0.07 3.79
N PRO A 286 30.26 1.13 3.54
CA PRO A 286 29.85 1.97 2.42
C PRO A 286 29.98 1.25 1.07
N VAL A 287 29.11 1.60 0.12
CA VAL A 287 29.20 1.12 -1.26
C VAL A 287 30.58 1.46 -1.84
N GLY A 288 31.22 0.49 -2.48
CA GLY A 288 32.58 0.63 -3.01
C GLY A 288 33.70 0.27 -2.01
N GLN A 289 33.38 -0.27 -0.83
CA GLN A 289 34.39 -0.61 0.19
C GLN A 289 34.25 -2.03 0.72
N GLY A 290 35.38 -2.66 1.07
CA GLY A 290 35.41 -3.96 1.74
C GLY A 290 34.64 -5.05 0.99
N GLU A 291 33.64 -5.64 1.64
CA GLU A 291 32.74 -6.62 1.04
C GLU A 291 31.64 -5.99 0.18
N ASN A 292 31.40 -4.68 0.31
CA ASN A 292 30.38 -3.92 -0.42
C ASN A 292 30.95 -3.21 -1.66
N ARG A 293 32.07 -3.69 -2.21
CA ARG A 293 32.62 -3.23 -3.50
C ARG A 293 31.67 -3.52 -4.66
N HIS A 294 31.80 -2.73 -5.73
CA HIS A 294 31.09 -2.98 -6.99
C HIS A 294 31.62 -4.25 -7.66
N ARG A 295 30.74 -5.07 -8.25
CA ARG A 295 31.13 -6.30 -8.95
C ARG A 295 30.18 -6.58 -10.11
N CYS A 296 30.66 -7.34 -11.09
CA CYS A 296 29.80 -8.05 -12.03
C CYS A 296 29.64 -9.50 -11.54
N GLN A 297 28.87 -9.70 -10.47
CA GLN A 297 28.61 -10.96 -9.80
C GLN A 297 28.11 -12.05 -10.75
N SER A 298 27.24 -11.71 -11.71
CA SER A 298 26.75 -12.69 -12.69
C SER A 298 27.75 -13.02 -13.79
N GLY A 299 28.91 -12.34 -13.82
CA GLY A 299 29.98 -12.52 -14.79
C GLY A 299 30.25 -11.25 -15.59
N HIS A 300 31.49 -11.11 -16.05
CA HIS A 300 31.87 -9.99 -16.92
C HIS A 300 31.55 -10.29 -18.39
N GLN A 301 30.98 -9.31 -19.10
CA GLN A 301 30.91 -9.35 -20.56
C GLN A 301 32.29 -9.12 -21.20
N ILE A 302 32.44 -9.48 -22.48
CA ILE A 302 33.65 -9.13 -23.22
C ILE A 302 33.79 -7.60 -23.29
N GLN A 303 35.01 -7.09 -23.12
CA GLN A 303 35.25 -5.65 -22.99
C GLN A 303 34.97 -4.88 -24.29
N ALA A 304 35.10 -5.54 -25.45
CA ALA A 304 34.81 -4.99 -26.77
C ALA A 304 33.36 -4.49 -26.92
N LEU A 305 32.38 -5.13 -26.28
CA LEU A 305 30.98 -4.69 -26.27
C LEU A 305 30.82 -3.34 -25.56
N GLY A 306 31.66 -3.07 -24.56
CA GLY A 306 31.76 -1.76 -23.91
C GLY A 306 32.60 -0.74 -24.68
N GLY A 307 33.01 -1.05 -25.92
CA GLY A 307 33.85 -0.21 -26.77
C GLY A 307 35.32 -0.14 -26.34
N VAL A 308 35.77 -1.04 -25.48
CA VAL A 308 37.10 -0.99 -24.87
C VAL A 308 38.16 -1.61 -25.77
N ARG A 309 39.31 -0.93 -25.89
CA ARG A 309 40.38 -1.23 -26.84
C ARG A 309 41.74 -1.34 -26.15
N TYR A 310 42.63 -2.14 -26.72
CA TYR A 310 44.03 -2.15 -26.35
C TYR A 310 44.69 -0.82 -26.70
N ALA A 311 45.46 -0.27 -25.76
CA ALA A 311 46.23 0.96 -25.97
C ALA A 311 47.25 0.80 -27.11
N LYS A 312 47.81 -0.41 -27.25
CA LYS A 312 48.72 -0.79 -28.33
C LYS A 312 47.91 -1.37 -29.49
N GLY A 313 47.91 -0.70 -30.64
CA GLY A 313 47.26 -1.21 -31.86
C GLY A 313 45.78 -0.84 -32.04
N ASN A 314 45.12 -0.28 -31.03
CA ASN A 314 43.71 0.17 -31.10
C ASN A 314 42.70 -0.96 -31.44
N GLU A 315 43.08 -2.21 -31.20
CA GLU A 315 42.26 -3.40 -31.38
C GLU A 315 41.26 -3.55 -30.23
N LEU A 316 40.08 -4.11 -30.49
CA LEU A 316 39.04 -4.34 -29.49
C LEU A 316 39.41 -5.49 -28.56
N ILE A 317 39.15 -5.34 -27.27
CA ILE A 317 39.48 -6.36 -26.26
C ILE A 317 38.36 -7.40 -26.19
N ILE A 318 38.55 -8.55 -26.83
CA ILE A 318 37.54 -9.63 -26.91
C ILE A 318 37.54 -10.60 -25.71
N VAL A 319 38.21 -10.25 -24.62
CA VAL A 319 38.23 -11.03 -23.37
C VAL A 319 37.45 -10.29 -22.27
N SER A 320 36.89 -11.04 -21.33
CA SER A 320 36.22 -10.45 -20.16
C SER A 320 37.24 -9.94 -19.13
N CYS A 321 36.80 -9.12 -18.16
CA CYS A 321 37.71 -8.60 -17.13
C CYS A 321 38.35 -9.70 -16.26
N GLU A 322 37.64 -10.81 -16.04
CA GLU A 322 38.13 -11.95 -15.24
C GLU A 322 39.23 -12.73 -15.97
N GLN A 323 39.25 -12.67 -17.31
CA GLN A 323 40.21 -13.38 -18.14
C GLN A 323 41.51 -12.58 -18.38
N MET A 324 41.52 -11.29 -18.00
CA MET A 324 42.68 -10.42 -18.15
C MET A 324 43.80 -10.81 -17.19
N LYS A 325 45.01 -10.96 -17.71
CA LYS A 325 46.20 -11.23 -16.88
C LYS A 325 46.79 -9.92 -16.37
N ASP A 326 47.40 -9.97 -15.19
CA ASP A 326 47.98 -8.79 -14.52
C ASP A 326 49.00 -8.04 -15.39
N GLU A 327 49.75 -8.76 -16.22
CA GLU A 327 50.79 -8.22 -17.11
C GLU A 327 50.23 -7.69 -18.45
N GLU A 328 48.96 -7.95 -18.79
CA GLU A 328 48.35 -7.46 -20.02
C GLU A 328 48.08 -5.95 -19.93
N PHE A 329 48.39 -5.21 -21.00
CA PHE A 329 48.16 -3.76 -21.04
C PHE A 329 46.67 -3.48 -21.22
N SER A 330 46.04 -2.96 -20.18
CA SER A 330 44.64 -2.60 -20.16
C SER A 330 44.49 -1.09 -20.37
N ILE A 331 44.03 -0.72 -21.57
CA ILE A 331 43.28 0.51 -21.83
C ILE A 331 44.10 1.82 -21.74
N ALA A 332 44.08 2.60 -22.81
CA ALA A 332 44.42 4.03 -22.70
C ALA A 332 43.18 4.72 -22.10
N ASP A 333 43.25 5.16 -20.84
CA ASP A 333 42.35 6.24 -20.40
C ASP A 333 42.50 7.40 -21.41
N GLN A 334 41.42 8.10 -21.71
CA GLN A 334 41.23 8.89 -22.93
C GLN A 334 42.28 10.00 -23.16
N ASN A 335 43.24 10.19 -22.24
CA ASN A 335 44.42 11.05 -22.34
C ASN A 335 45.74 10.45 -21.77
N SER A 336 45.86 9.13 -21.58
CA SER A 336 46.89 8.51 -20.71
C SER A 336 47.73 7.42 -21.38
N SER A 337 48.96 7.24 -20.90
CA SER A 337 49.89 6.16 -21.26
C SER A 337 49.27 4.78 -20.98
N PRO A 338 49.67 3.71 -21.72
CA PRO A 338 49.22 2.35 -21.45
C PRO A 338 49.51 1.94 -20.00
N ILE A 339 48.50 1.45 -19.28
CA ILE A 339 48.64 0.87 -17.94
C ILE A 339 48.45 -0.66 -18.02
N CYS A 340 49.05 -1.42 -17.10
CA CYS A 340 48.81 -2.86 -17.01
C CYS A 340 47.56 -3.16 -16.18
N TRP A 341 46.95 -4.35 -16.35
CA TRP A 341 45.74 -4.73 -15.64
C TRP A 341 45.89 -4.69 -14.13
N LYS A 342 47.08 -5.03 -13.61
CA LYS A 342 47.40 -4.89 -12.19
C LYS A 342 47.26 -3.44 -11.71
N ASP A 343 47.78 -2.48 -12.45
CA ASP A 343 47.70 -1.07 -12.11
C ASP A 343 46.27 -0.54 -12.27
N PHE A 344 45.54 -0.99 -13.28
CA PHE A 344 44.12 -0.69 -13.47
C PHE A 344 43.28 -1.11 -12.26
N LYS A 345 43.48 -2.33 -11.74
CA LYS A 345 42.81 -2.80 -10.50
C LYS A 345 43.17 -1.96 -9.28
N ASN A 346 44.41 -1.46 -9.20
CA ASN A 346 44.84 -0.58 -8.11
C ASN A 346 44.25 0.84 -8.20
N ILE A 347 43.84 1.29 -9.39
CA ILE A 347 43.12 2.56 -9.58
C ILE A 347 41.65 2.39 -9.19
N HIS A 348 41.06 1.24 -9.53
CA HIS A 348 39.65 0.93 -9.29
C HIS A 348 39.45 0.01 -8.09
N LEU A 349 39.98 0.40 -6.91
CA LEU A 349 39.86 -0.37 -5.66
C LEU A 349 38.42 -0.49 -5.14
N ASP A 350 37.51 0.33 -5.68
CA ASP A 350 36.07 0.29 -5.42
C ASP A 350 35.36 -0.84 -6.17
N TRP A 351 36.04 -1.47 -7.13
CA TRP A 351 35.58 -2.63 -7.89
C TRP A 351 36.31 -3.91 -7.48
N ASP A 352 35.59 -5.02 -7.49
CA ASP A 352 36.16 -6.35 -7.40
C ASP A 352 36.16 -7.01 -8.77
N PHE A 353 37.35 -7.34 -9.27
CA PHE A 353 37.56 -8.02 -10.54
C PHE A 353 37.97 -9.50 -10.36
N ALA A 354 37.81 -10.05 -9.15
CA ALA A 354 38.06 -11.47 -8.92
C ALA A 354 37.11 -12.36 -9.75
N GLU A 355 37.54 -13.59 -10.04
CA GLU A 355 36.70 -14.57 -10.75
C GLU A 355 35.37 -14.77 -10.03
N SER A 356 34.26 -14.61 -10.76
CA SER A 356 32.94 -14.95 -10.26
C SER A 356 32.79 -16.47 -10.14
N ASN A 357 32.14 -16.90 -9.05
CA ASN A 357 31.82 -18.32 -8.83
C ASN A 357 30.67 -18.82 -9.72
N LEU A 358 30.12 -17.97 -10.59
CA LEU A 358 28.98 -18.26 -11.45
C LEU A 358 29.49 -18.68 -12.84
N LYS A 359 28.97 -19.81 -13.33
CA LYS A 359 29.46 -20.57 -14.49
C LYS A 359 29.60 -19.73 -15.77
N ARG A 360 30.48 -20.18 -16.68
CA ARG A 360 30.83 -19.72 -18.06
C ARG A 360 29.70 -19.22 -18.99
N HIS A 361 28.43 -19.35 -18.62
CA HIS A 361 27.27 -19.12 -19.47
C HIS A 361 27.16 -17.68 -20.01
N GLN A 362 27.51 -16.65 -19.23
CA GLN A 362 27.42 -15.26 -19.71
C GLN A 362 28.53 -14.84 -20.69
N ILE A 363 29.69 -15.49 -20.61
CA ILE A 363 30.75 -15.32 -21.60
C ILE A 363 30.29 -15.91 -22.94
N ASP A 364 29.58 -17.05 -22.91
CA ASP A 364 29.01 -17.67 -24.11
C ASP A 364 27.96 -16.77 -24.77
N VAL A 365 27.07 -16.14 -23.99
CA VAL A 365 26.07 -15.18 -24.48
C VAL A 365 26.75 -13.96 -25.11
N SER A 366 27.68 -13.31 -24.40
CA SER A 366 28.38 -12.11 -24.90
C SER A 366 29.18 -12.40 -26.18
N THR A 367 29.80 -13.58 -26.24
CA THR A 367 30.56 -14.04 -27.41
C THR A 367 29.65 -14.37 -28.59
N TYR A 368 28.50 -14.98 -28.33
CA TYR A 368 27.48 -15.23 -29.36
C TYR A 368 27.02 -13.91 -29.97
N ILE A 369 26.67 -12.92 -29.14
CA ILE A 369 26.23 -11.61 -29.60
C ILE A 369 27.33 -10.99 -30.49
N TRP A 370 28.56 -10.90 -29.99
CA TRP A 370 29.69 -10.33 -30.72
C TRP A 370 30.00 -10.98 -32.08
N ASN A 371 29.75 -12.29 -32.21
CA ASN A 371 29.96 -12.99 -33.48
C ASN A 371 28.79 -12.85 -34.44
N ARG A 372 27.64 -12.39 -33.96
CA ARG A 372 26.39 -12.26 -34.72
C ARG A 372 26.17 -10.85 -35.26
N ILE A 373 26.39 -9.83 -34.43
CA ILE A 373 26.32 -8.40 -34.80
C ILE A 373 27.70 -7.88 -35.20
#